data_AF-A0A4R5GEY4-F1
#
_entry.id   AF-A0A4R5GEY4-F1
#
_cell.length_a   1.000
_cell.length_b   1.000
_cell.length_c   1.000
_cell.angle_alpha   90.00
_cell.angle_beta   90.00
_cell.angle_gamma   90.00
#
_symmetry.space_group_name_H-M   'P 1'
#
loop_
_entity.id
_entity.type
_entity.pdbx_description
1 polymer ?
#
loop_
_entity_poly.entity_id
_entity_poly.type
_entity_poly.pdbx_seq_one_letter_code
_entity_poly.pdbx_strand_id
1 'polypeptide(L)'
;MTAPLATILQAVAGEPRTPAELARTLGSSEAALSGMLRTLQAGGYVQVALPQQGDCTCGPCALKSLCRNANSEAAPLHLLRLTARGEAYLKRAR
;
A
#
# COMPACT_ATOMS: atom_id res chain seq x y z
N MET A 1 8.27 -21.64 0.44
CA MET A 1 7.29 -21.15 1.42
C MET A 1 7.39 -19.62 1.42
N THR A 2 6.40 -18.91 0.89
CA THR A 2 6.40 -17.44 0.88
C THR A 2 6.26 -16.94 2.31
N ALA A 3 7.21 -16.13 2.78
CA ALA A 3 7.12 -15.52 4.10
C ALA A 3 5.85 -14.67 4.18
N PRO A 4 5.14 -14.63 5.33
CA PRO A 4 3.91 -13.85 5.49
C PRO A 4 4.10 -12.37 5.13
N LEU A 5 5.31 -11.84 5.33
CA LEU A 5 5.73 -10.52 4.88
C LEU A 5 5.68 -10.35 3.34
N ALA A 6 6.21 -11.32 2.59
CA ALA A 6 6.22 -11.27 1.13
C ALA A 6 4.79 -11.27 0.57
N THR A 7 3.87 -12.01 1.17
CA THR A 7 2.45 -12.02 0.77
C THR A 7 1.79 -10.66 0.98
N ILE A 8 2.02 -10.01 2.13
CA ILE A 8 1.48 -8.68 2.40
C ILE A 8 2.04 -7.66 1.42
N LEU A 9 3.35 -7.68 1.19
CA LEU A 9 3.99 -6.75 0.25
C LEU A 9 3.54 -7.01 -1.20
N GLN A 10 3.34 -8.27 -1.61
CA GLN A 10 2.79 -8.60 -2.92
C GLN A 10 1.37 -8.06 -3.11
N ALA A 11 0.54 -8.12 -2.07
CA ALA A 11 -0.83 -7.60 -2.14
C ALA A 11 -0.90 -6.06 -2.24
N VAL A 12 0.20 -5.36 -1.91
CA VAL A 12 0.37 -3.90 -2.09
C VAL A 12 1.18 -3.58 -3.35
N ALA A 13 1.80 -4.59 -3.98
CA ALA A 13 2.59 -4.41 -5.19
C ALA A 13 1.68 -4.16 -6.39
N GLY A 14 1.97 -3.09 -7.14
CA GLY A 14 1.27 -2.76 -8.40
C GLY A 14 0.10 -1.78 -8.25
N GLU A 15 -0.59 -1.73 -7.10
CA GLU A 15 -1.69 -0.78 -6.88
C GLU A 15 -1.73 -0.30 -5.42
N PRO A 16 -1.85 1.01 -5.15
CA PRO A 16 -2.09 1.51 -3.81
C PRO A 16 -3.41 0.99 -3.23
N ARG A 17 -3.39 0.40 -2.03
CA ARG A 17 -4.58 -0.21 -1.39
C ARG A 17 -4.84 0.33 0.00
N THR A 18 -6.11 0.42 0.38
CA THR A 18 -6.50 0.71 1.77
C THR A 18 -6.23 -0.50 2.68
N PRO A 19 -6.08 -0.28 4.01
CA PRO A 19 -5.98 -1.38 4.98
C PRO A 19 -7.18 -2.35 4.90
N ALA A 20 -8.39 -1.83 4.67
CA ALA A 20 -9.60 -2.64 4.51
C ALA A 20 -9.61 -3.50 3.23
N GLU A 21 -9.12 -2.99 2.10
CA GLU A 21 -8.96 -3.76 0.86
C GLU A 21 -7.88 -4.84 0.99
N LEU A 22 -6.78 -4.49 1.64
CA LEU A 22 -5.69 -5.42 1.92
C LEU A 22 -6.18 -6.55 2.84
N ALA A 23 -6.96 -6.22 3.88
CA ALA A 23 -7.60 -7.18 4.77
C ALA A 23 -8.49 -8.16 4.02
N ARG A 24 -9.37 -7.67 3.15
CA ARG A 24 -10.21 -8.52 2.30
C ARG A 24 -9.39 -9.42 1.37
N THR A 25 -8.33 -8.88 0.76
CA THR A 25 -7.47 -9.63 -0.17
C THR A 25 -6.70 -10.75 0.55
N LEU A 26 -6.29 -10.51 1.79
CA LEU A 26 -5.54 -11.47 2.62
C LEU A 26 -6.43 -12.38 3.46
N GLY A 27 -7.76 -12.27 3.36
CA GLY A 27 -8.68 -13.03 4.21
C GLY A 27 -8.52 -12.76 5.71
N SER A 28 -8.10 -11.54 6.07
CA SER A 28 -7.80 -11.13 7.45
C SER A 28 -8.66 -9.95 7.88
N SER A 29 -8.59 -9.58 9.16
CA SER A 29 -9.26 -8.39 9.68
C SER A 29 -8.34 -7.16 9.62
N GLU A 30 -8.94 -5.99 9.43
CA GLU A 30 -8.19 -4.73 9.44
C GLU A 30 -7.46 -4.50 10.76
N ALA A 31 -8.08 -4.86 11.89
CA ALA A 31 -7.46 -4.79 13.21
C ALA A 31 -6.22 -5.69 13.32
N ALA A 32 -6.27 -6.91 12.78
CA ALA A 32 -5.13 -7.83 12.76
C ALA A 32 -3.99 -7.30 11.89
N LEU A 33 -4.32 -6.64 10.77
CA LEU A 33 -3.32 -6.05 9.88
C LEU A 33 -2.76 -4.72 10.37
N SER A 34 -3.51 -3.96 11.16
CA SER A 34 -3.11 -2.62 11.63
C SER A 34 -1.77 -2.63 12.37
N GLY A 35 -1.55 -3.62 13.24
CA GLY A 35 -0.29 -3.77 13.97
C GLY A 35 0.88 -4.05 13.02
N MET A 36 0.70 -5.01 12.10
CA MET A 36 1.72 -5.37 11.11
C MET A 36 2.04 -4.19 10.19
N LEU A 37 1.03 -3.51 9.67
CA LEU A 37 1.20 -2.36 8.78
C LEU A 37 2.01 -1.23 9.42
N ARG A 38 1.80 -0.95 10.71
CA ARG A 38 2.63 0.00 11.47
C ARG A 38 4.08 -0.44 11.53
N THR A 39 4.35 -1.71 11.79
CA THR A 39 5.71 -2.26 11.78
C THR A 39 6.35 -2.17 10.40
N LEU A 40 5.60 -2.45 9.33
CA LEU A 40 6.10 -2.33 7.96
C LEU A 40 6.41 -0.90 7.56
N GLN A 41 5.57 0.04 8.01
CA GLN A 41 5.78 1.46 7.78
C GLN A 41 7.00 1.97 8.55
N ALA A 42 7.13 1.60 9.83
CA ALA A 42 8.31 1.93 10.64
C ALA A 42 9.59 1.29 10.08
N GLY A 43 9.49 0.08 9.53
CA GLY A 43 10.58 -0.61 8.83
C GLY A 43 10.88 -0.07 7.43
N GLY A 44 10.10 0.91 6.95
CA GLY A 44 10.27 1.56 5.66
C GLY A 44 9.96 0.67 4.46
N TYR A 45 9.17 -0.40 4.61
CA TYR A 45 8.77 -1.28 3.50
C TYR A 45 7.52 -0.77 2.77
N VAL A 46 6.62 -0.11 3.49
CA VAL A 46 5.41 0.53 2.95
C VAL A 46 5.34 1.97 3.41
N GLN A 47 4.62 2.80 2.68
CA GLN A 47 4.33 4.17 3.07
C GLN A 47 2.91 4.55 2.67
N VAL A 48 2.39 5.62 3.28
CA VAL A 48 1.16 6.25 2.81
C VAL A 48 1.41 6.81 1.42
N ALA A 49 0.49 6.52 0.52
CA ALA A 49 0.47 6.98 -0.85
C ALA A 49 -0.20 8.36 -0.85
N LEU A 50 0.61 9.40 -0.65
CA LEU A 50 0.15 10.77 -0.72
C LEU A 50 -0.09 11.18 -2.18
N PRO A 51 -1.15 11.94 -2.47
CA PRO A 51 -1.33 12.51 -3.80
C PRO A 51 -0.08 13.33 -4.18
N GLN A 52 0.37 13.17 -5.42
CA GLN A 52 1.52 13.88 -5.99
C GLN A 52 2.91 13.51 -5.43
N GLN A 53 3.04 12.43 -4.64
CA GLN A 53 4.36 11.92 -4.20
C GLN A 53 4.72 10.55 -4.79
N GLY A 54 5.86 10.49 -5.49
CA GLY A 54 6.47 9.25 -5.99
C GLY A 54 5.61 8.47 -6.99
N ASP A 55 5.62 7.13 -6.88
CA ASP A 55 4.85 6.20 -7.73
C ASP A 55 3.34 6.22 -7.45
N CYS A 56 2.87 7.10 -6.55
CA CYS A 56 1.47 7.49 -6.52
C CYS A 56 1.18 8.54 -7.60
N THR A 57 1.73 8.32 -8.78
CA THR A 57 1.46 9.09 -9.98
C THR A 57 0.09 8.62 -10.47
N CYS A 58 -0.95 9.26 -9.95
CA CYS A 58 -1.95 9.76 -10.86
C CYS A 58 -1.18 10.52 -11.95
N GLY A 59 -0.82 9.83 -13.05
CA GLY A 59 -0.06 10.42 -14.16
C GLY A 59 -0.87 11.52 -14.84
N PRO A 60 -0.85 11.68 -16.16
CA PRO A 60 -1.90 12.40 -16.86
C PRO A 60 -3.20 11.56 -16.81
N CYS A 61 -3.68 11.24 -15.60
CA CYS A 61 -5.00 10.69 -15.40
C CYS A 61 -5.95 11.83 -15.72
N ALA A 62 -6.34 11.92 -17.00
CA ALA A 62 -7.18 12.97 -17.56
C ALA A 62 -8.51 13.14 -16.79
N LEU A 63 -8.85 12.16 -15.96
CA LEU A 63 -9.98 12.14 -15.06
C LEU A 63 -9.48 12.11 -13.62
N LYS A 64 -9.17 13.28 -13.06
CA LYS A 64 -8.86 13.47 -11.62
C LYS A 64 -9.91 12.79 -10.72
N SER A 65 -11.17 12.70 -11.16
CA SER A 65 -12.26 11.96 -10.49
C SER A 65 -12.08 10.44 -10.38
N LEU A 66 -11.26 9.82 -11.23
CA LEU A 66 -10.96 8.39 -11.21
C LEU A 66 -9.72 8.05 -10.39
N CYS A 67 -8.96 9.06 -9.98
CA CYS A 67 -7.82 8.87 -9.11
C CYS A 67 -8.26 8.58 -7.69
N ARG A 68 -7.95 7.38 -7.19
CA ARG A 68 -8.33 6.91 -5.84
C ARG A 68 -7.85 7.84 -4.70
N ASN A 69 -6.85 8.68 -4.95
CA ASN A 69 -6.29 9.66 -4.01
C ASN A 69 -6.59 11.14 -4.32
N ALA A 70 -7.44 11.44 -5.31
CA ALA A 70 -7.56 12.80 -5.84
C ALA A 70 -8.24 13.83 -4.92
N ASN A 71 -9.02 13.38 -3.94
CA ASN A 71 -9.82 14.22 -3.04
C ASN A 71 -9.51 13.98 -1.56
N SER A 72 -8.36 13.39 -1.22
CA SER A 72 -8.01 13.14 0.17
C SER A 72 -7.42 14.40 0.83
N GLU A 73 -8.25 15.41 1.11
CA GLU A 73 -7.89 16.50 2.03
C GLU A 73 -8.13 16.13 3.50
N ALA A 74 -9.13 15.30 3.83
CA ALA A 74 -9.36 14.82 5.19
C ALA A 74 -10.42 13.70 5.25
N ALA A 75 -10.03 12.42 5.15
CA ALA A 75 -10.78 11.23 5.61
C ALA A 75 -9.94 9.93 5.42
N PRO A 76 -10.13 8.88 6.24
CA PRO A 76 -9.09 7.96 6.76
C PRO A 76 -8.66 6.81 5.82
N LEU A 77 -8.87 6.94 4.51
CA LEU A 77 -8.44 5.92 3.55
C LEU A 77 -6.94 6.12 3.27
N HIS A 78 -6.09 5.72 4.22
CA HIS A 78 -4.64 5.69 4.03
C HIS A 78 -4.29 4.65 2.96
N LEU A 79 -4.30 5.03 1.68
CA LEU A 79 -3.74 4.16 0.64
C LEU A 79 -2.29 3.88 0.96
N LEU A 80 -1.92 2.61 0.93
CA LEU A 80 -0.57 2.13 1.18
C LEU A 80 0.08 1.78 -0.14
N ARG A 81 1.34 2.18 -0.32
CA ARG A 81 2.19 1.79 -1.44
C ARG A 81 3.50 1.19 -0.95
N LEU A 82 4.17 0.42 -1.79
CA LEU A 82 5.53 -0.03 -1.54
C LEU A 82 6.52 1.14 -1.63
N THR A 83 7.56 1.07 -0.82
CA THR A 83 8.78 1.88 -1.01
C THR A 83 9.76 1.12 -1.88
N ALA A 84 10.84 1.79 -2.33
CA ALA A 84 11.95 1.12 -3.01
C ALA A 84 12.54 -0.05 -2.18
N ARG A 85 12.52 0.06 -0.84
CA ARG A 85 12.94 -1.02 0.07
C ARG A 85 11.96 -2.19 0.06
N GLY A 86 10.65 -1.91 0.10
CA GLY A 86 9.59 -2.92 -0.03
C GLY A 86 9.70 -3.70 -1.33
N GLU A 87 9.91 -3.00 -2.43
CA GLU A 87 10.13 -3.62 -3.75
C GLU A 87 11.40 -4.45 -3.81
N ALA A 88 12.52 -3.94 -3.28
CA ALA A 88 13.77 -4.68 -3.22
C ALA A 88 13.64 -5.95 -2.39
N TYR A 89 12.90 -5.91 -1.28
CA TYR A 89 12.60 -7.09 -0.48
C TYR A 89 11.80 -8.12 -1.28
N LEU A 90 10.73 -7.70 -1.97
CA LEU A 90 9.93 -8.58 -2.82
C LEU A 90 10.74 -9.23 -3.93
N LYS A 91 11.63 -8.48 -4.59
CA LYS A 91 12.50 -9.00 -5.65
C LYS A 91 13.47 -10.06 -5.13
N ARG A 92 13.88 -9.98 -3.86
CA ARG A 92 14.78 -10.96 -3.20
C ARG A 92 14.04 -12.18 -2.64
N ALA A 93 12.77 -12.01 -2.27
CA ALA A 93 11.93 -13.06 -1.70
C ALA A 93 11.22 -13.92 -2.75
N ARG A 94 11.38 -13.58 -4.04
CA ARG A 94 10.83 -14.29 -5.20
C ARG A 94 11.90 -15.19 -5.80
#